data_AF-A0A9W6ESM4-F1
#
_entry.id   AF-A0A9W6ESM4-F1
#
_cell.length_a   1.000
_cell.length_b   1.000
_cell.length_c   1.000
_cell.angle_alpha   90.00
_cell.angle_beta   90.00
_cell.angle_gamma   90.00
#
_symmetry.space_group_name_H-M   'P 1'
#
loop_
_entity.id
_entity.type
_entity.pdbx_description
1 polymer ?
#
loop_
_entity_poly.entity_id
_entity_poly.type
_entity_poly.pdbx_seq_one_letter_code
_entity_poly.pdbx_strand_id
1 'polypeptide(L)' 'MDKAEAEKLDKKFEHSQLIDEKMSDVFDWSKDDNPVRDAIWNHYMEADNHDTMKTADEVEPYLDMSDDDLKAKVTSLLKK' A
#
# COMPACT_ATOMS: atom_id res chain seq x y z
N MET A 1 -28.01 2.06 7.36
CA MET A 1 -26.61 2.32 6.99
C MET A 1 -26.32 3.76 7.34
N ASP A 2 -25.47 3.98 8.32
CA ASP A 2 -25.06 5.32 8.74
C ASP A 2 -24.20 5.98 7.68
N LYS A 3 -24.37 7.29 7.50
CA LYS A 3 -23.61 8.08 6.50
C LYS A 3 -22.10 7.97 6.70
N ALA A 4 -21.65 7.83 7.96
CA ALA A 4 -20.25 7.62 8.31
C ALA A 4 -19.72 6.22 7.90
N GLU A 5 -20.59 5.21 7.83
CA GLU A 5 -20.21 3.85 7.41
C GLU A 5 -20.16 3.75 5.89
N ALA A 6 -21.07 4.43 5.18
CA ALA A 6 -21.03 4.57 3.73
C ALA A 6 -19.78 5.34 3.25
N GLU A 7 -19.41 6.43 3.93
CA GLU A 7 -18.20 7.21 3.59
C GLU A 7 -16.90 6.43 3.87
N LYS A 8 -16.89 5.58 4.90
CA LYS A 8 -15.78 4.65 5.15
C LYS A 8 -15.68 3.56 4.08
N LEU A 9 -16.81 3.04 3.61
CA LEU A 9 -16.83 2.03 2.56
C LEU A 9 -16.38 2.61 1.22
N ASP A 10 -16.83 3.83 0.88
CA ASP A 10 -16.47 4.54 -0.34
C ASP A 10 -14.96 4.83 -0.39
N LYS A 11 -14.40 5.38 0.70
CA LYS A 11 -12.94 5.56 0.84
C LYS A 11 -12.17 4.24 0.81
N LYS A 12 -12.69 3.17 1.41
CA LYS A 12 -12.04 1.84 1.35
C LYS A 12 -12.05 1.26 -0.06
N PHE A 13 -13.08 1.55 -0.85
CA PHE A 13 -13.17 1.12 -2.25
C PHE A 13 -12.19 1.89 -3.14
N GLU A 14 -12.08 3.21 -2.97
CA GLU A 14 -11.05 4.02 -3.66
C GLU A 14 -9.62 3.60 -3.22
N HIS A 15 -9.40 3.32 -1.94
CA HIS A 15 -8.09 2.88 -1.42
C HIS A 15 -7.64 1.52 -1.96
N SER A 16 -8.59 0.57 -2.07
CA SER A 16 -8.33 -0.73 -2.69
C SER A 16 -7.89 -0.59 -4.16
N GLN A 17 -8.20 0.51 -4.84
CA GLN A 17 -7.70 0.76 -6.19
C GLN A 17 -6.26 1.26 -6.17
N LEU A 18 -5.90 2.19 -5.27
CA LEU A 18 -4.57 2.81 -5.29
C LEU A 18 -3.45 1.82 -4.99
N ILE A 19 -3.64 0.92 -4.03
CA ILE A 19 -2.61 -0.05 -3.68
C ILE A 19 -2.36 -1.07 -4.81
N ASP A 20 -3.33 -1.23 -5.71
CA ASP A 20 -3.28 -2.11 -6.87
C ASP A 20 -2.75 -1.43 -8.14
N GLU A 21 -2.67 -0.10 -8.15
CA GLU A 21 -2.07 0.68 -9.24
C GLU A 21 -0.54 0.50 -9.26
N LYS A 22 0.06 0.73 -10.44
CA LYS A 22 1.52 0.66 -10.59
C LYS A 22 2.21 1.75 -9.78
N MET A 23 3.35 1.40 -9.20
CA MET A 23 4.21 2.36 -8.52
C MET A 23 4.60 3.55 -9.41
N SER A 24 4.89 3.32 -10.70
CA SER A 24 5.21 4.37 -11.67
C SER A 24 4.06 5.34 -11.96
N ASP A 25 2.81 4.88 -11.79
CA ASP A 25 1.62 5.66 -12.11
C ASP A 25 1.18 6.50 -10.90
N VAL A 26 1.46 6.01 -9.68
CA VAL A 26 1.14 6.69 -8.42
C VAL A 26 2.29 7.58 -7.92
N PHE A 27 3.54 7.17 -8.10
CA PHE A 27 4.73 7.83 -7.56
C PHE A 27 5.66 8.30 -8.69
N ASP A 28 5.78 9.61 -8.85
CA ASP A 28 6.62 10.27 -9.85
C ASP A 28 8.12 9.92 -9.77
N TRP A 29 8.58 9.55 -8.58
CA TRP A 29 9.97 9.14 -8.33
C TRP A 29 10.23 7.66 -8.61
N SER A 30 9.19 6.84 -8.79
CA SER A 30 9.34 5.41 -9.07
C SER A 30 9.29 5.14 -10.58
N LYS A 31 10.06 4.15 -11.01
CA LYS A 31 9.97 3.55 -12.35
C LYS A 31 9.52 2.09 -12.29
N ASP A 32 9.11 1.63 -11.11
CA ASP A 32 8.66 0.26 -10.92
C ASP A 32 7.27 0.07 -11.53
N ASP A 33 7.14 -0.95 -12.38
CA ASP A 33 5.89 -1.37 -13.00
C ASP A 33 5.06 -2.28 -12.08
N ASN A 34 5.61 -2.70 -10.94
CA ASN A 34 4.88 -3.48 -9.94
C ASN A 34 3.80 -2.64 -9.25
N PRO A 35 2.68 -3.26 -8.86
CA PRO A 35 1.70 -2.64 -7.99
C PRO A 35 2.29 -2.13 -6.68
N VAL A 36 1.69 -1.09 -6.09
CA VAL A 36 2.13 -0.54 -4.80
C VAL A 36 2.18 -1.61 -3.71
N ARG A 37 1.16 -2.49 -3.63
CA ARG A 37 1.13 -3.62 -2.68
C ARG A 37 2.34 -4.54 -2.81
N ASP A 38 2.73 -4.86 -4.04
CA ASP A 38 3.79 -5.83 -4.33
C ASP A 38 5.16 -5.18 -4.04
N ALA A 39 5.30 -3.88 -4.27
CA ALA A 39 6.50 -3.14 -3.92
C ALA A 39 6.73 -3.07 -2.39
N ILE A 40 5.65 -2.86 -1.61
CA ILE A 40 5.71 -2.91 -0.14
C ILE A 40 6.05 -4.34 0.31
N TRP A 41 5.35 -5.35 -0.22
CA TRP A 41 5.59 -6.76 0.08
C TRP A 41 7.05 -7.15 -0.18
N ASN A 42 7.60 -6.79 -1.35
CA ASN A 42 8.98 -7.11 -1.71
C ASN A 42 9.99 -6.45 -0.76
N HIS A 43 9.73 -5.23 -0.29
CA HIS A 43 10.58 -4.57 0.71
C HIS A 43 10.65 -5.38 2.02
N TYR A 44 9.48 -5.79 2.53
CA TYR A 44 9.41 -6.57 3.76
C TYR A 44 9.94 -7.98 3.60
N MET A 45 9.71 -8.64 2.45
CA MET A 45 10.33 -9.93 2.14
C MET A 45 11.84 -9.86 2.28
N GLU A 46 12.48 -8.87 1.66
CA GLU A 46 13.94 -8.69 1.75
C GLU A 46 14.40 -8.36 3.18
N ALA A 47 13.61 -7.62 3.96
CA ALA A 47 13.91 -7.30 5.35
C ALA A 47 13.74 -8.48 6.32
N ASP A 48 12.76 -9.34 6.05
CA ASP A 48 12.32 -10.44 6.91
C ASP A 48 12.84 -11.81 6.47
N ASN A 49 13.89 -11.83 5.63
CA ASN A 49 14.52 -13.06 5.14
C ASN A 49 13.50 -14.01 4.48
N HIS A 50 12.59 -13.42 3.70
CA HIS A 50 11.52 -14.10 2.94
C HIS A 50 10.50 -14.84 3.82
N ASP A 51 10.32 -14.42 5.08
CA ASP A 51 9.23 -14.92 5.93
C ASP A 51 7.89 -14.33 5.47
N THR A 52 7.10 -15.16 4.77
CA THR A 52 5.81 -14.78 4.22
C THR A 52 4.76 -14.50 5.29
N MET A 53 4.85 -15.13 6.47
CA MET A 53 3.89 -14.88 7.56
C MET A 53 4.15 -13.51 8.16
N LYS A 54 5.42 -13.21 8.46
CA LYS A 54 5.80 -11.91 9.00
C LYS A 54 5.56 -10.78 8.01
N THR A 55 5.88 -11.01 6.74
CA THR A 55 5.61 -10.04 5.67
C THR A 55 4.10 -9.75 5.56
N ALA A 56 3.25 -10.77 5.66
CA ALA A 56 1.80 -10.57 5.62
C ALA A 56 1.31 -9.69 6.79
N ASP A 57 1.80 -9.94 8.01
CA ASP A 57 1.47 -9.14 9.19
C ASP A 57 1.94 -7.67 9.05
N GLU A 58 3.11 -7.45 8.44
CA GLU A 58 3.65 -6.11 8.19
C GLU A 58 2.90 -5.36 7.07
N VAL A 59 2.41 -6.07 6.05
CA VAL A 59 1.69 -5.49 4.90
C VAL A 59 0.20 -5.24 5.19
N GLU A 60 -0.43 -6.05 6.04
CA GLU A 60 -1.84 -5.93 6.43
C GLU A 60 -2.29 -4.49 6.74
N PRO A 61 -1.59 -3.69 7.59
CA PRO A 61 -2.04 -2.35 7.92
C PRO A 61 -2.10 -1.39 6.72
N TYR A 62 -1.32 -1.63 5.67
CA TYR A 62 -1.33 -0.80 4.46
C TYR A 62 -2.60 -0.96 3.63
N LEU A 63 -3.35 -2.05 3.81
CA LEU A 63 -4.61 -2.32 3.10
C LEU A 63 -5.79 -1.48 3.63
N ASP A 64 -5.68 -0.98 4.86
CA ASP A 64 -6.73 -0.22 5.55
C ASP A 64 -6.33 1.25 5.82
N MET A 65 -5.18 1.69 5.31
CA MET A 65 -4.75 3.09 5.44
C MET A 65 -5.60 4.03 4.56
N SER A 66 -5.39 5.34 4.71
CA SER A 66 -5.89 6.30 3.72
C SER A 66 -4.89 6.43 2.57
N ASP A 67 -5.32 6.84 1.38
CA ASP A 67 -4.43 7.08 0.24
C ASP A 67 -3.26 8.00 0.58
N ASP A 68 -3.53 9.07 1.33
CA ASP A 68 -2.52 10.05 1.71
C ASP A 68 -1.50 9.45 2.68
N ASP A 69 -1.97 8.70 3.69
CA ASP A 69 -1.09 8.02 4.65
C ASP A 69 -0.26 6.92 3.96
N LEU A 70 -0.88 6.15 3.08
CA LEU A 70 -0.22 5.11 2.28
C LEU A 70 0.87 5.73 1.42
N LYS A 71 0.58 6.79 0.67
CA LYS A 71 1.58 7.48 -0.16
C LYS A 71 2.75 8.00 0.66
N ALA A 72 2.48 8.60 1.82
CA ALA A 72 3.51 9.11 2.72
C ALA A 72 4.39 7.98 3.27
N LYS A 73 3.77 6.87 3.70
CA LYS A 73 4.49 5.70 4.22
C LYS A 73 5.31 5.00 3.15
N VAL A 74 4.74 4.71 1.99
CA VAL A 74 5.43 4.10 0.84
C VAL A 74 6.59 4.96 0.39
N THR A 75 6.41 6.28 0.31
CA THR A 75 7.50 7.20 -0.01
C THR A 75 8.61 7.12 1.04
N SER A 76 8.28 7.08 2.33
CA SER A 76 9.30 6.94 3.38
C SER A 76 10.01 5.58 3.38
N LEU A 77 9.33 4.52 2.94
CA LEU A 77 9.81 3.14 2.97
C LEU A 77 10.71 2.82 1.75
N LEU A 78 10.27 3.25 0.56
CA LEU A 78 10.81 2.81 -0.73
C LEU A 78 11.63 3.87 -1.46
N LYS A 79 11.40 5.17 -1.20
CA LYS A 79 12.18 6.25 -1.84
C LYS A 79 13.58 6.30 -1.21
N LYS A 80 14.58 5.92 -1.99
CA LYS A 80 16.00 5.99 -1.61
C LYS A 80 16.71 7.17 -2.26
#